data_AF-I0YSY3-F1
#
_entry.id   AF-I0YSY3-F1
#
_cell.length_a   1.000
_cell.length_b   1.000
_cell.length_c   1.000
_cell.angle_alpha   90.00
_cell.angle_beta   90.00
_cell.angle_gamma   90.00
#
_symmetry.space_group_name_H-M   'P 1'
#
loop_
_entity.id
_entity.type
_entity.pdbx_description
1 polymer ?
#
loop_
_entity_poly.entity_id
_entity_poly.type
_entity_poly.pdbx_seq_one_letter_code
_entity_poly.pdbx_strand_id
1 'polypeptide(L)'
;MDGKRKMRASTNGSYNDYMEDFDDQVYVPQRASTRRRPGVDFTKLTLASLKRYRHIFKLGDVPGGTKEDLIPGIQRHFAQQVVDEQDILIAFASTVRRQSLEYNGIPMVKKPRNGLKGVAKVVR
;
A
#
# COMPACT_ATOMS: atom_id res chain seq x y z
N MET A 1 25.65 40.67 51.70
CA MET A 1 25.32 39.90 50.49
C MET A 1 24.40 40.76 49.63
N ASP A 2 24.30 40.43 48.35
CA ASP A 2 23.49 41.05 47.30
C ASP A 2 24.10 42.22 46.50
N GLY A 3 24.52 41.84 45.29
CA GLY A 3 25.12 42.70 44.29
C GLY A 3 24.09 43.43 43.43
N LYS A 4 24.37 44.69 43.15
CA LYS A 4 23.61 45.50 42.19
C LYS A 4 24.49 45.71 40.95
N ARG A 5 24.25 44.88 39.92
CA ARG A 5 24.91 45.01 38.61
C ARG A 5 24.38 46.25 37.88
N LYS A 6 25.32 46.90 37.21
CA LYS A 6 25.24 48.15 36.46
C LYS A 6 24.12 48.16 35.41
N MET A 7 23.34 49.23 35.43
CA MET A 7 22.61 49.77 34.28
C MET A 7 23.61 50.13 33.18
N ARG A 8 23.41 49.62 31.97
CA ARG A 8 23.89 50.26 30.75
C ARG A 8 22.68 50.53 29.86
N ALA A 9 22.33 51.80 29.76
CA ALA A 9 21.58 52.31 28.63
C ALA A 9 22.45 52.17 27.38
N SER A 10 21.90 51.54 26.34
CA SER A 10 22.42 51.64 24.98
C SER A 10 21.24 51.81 24.04
N THR A 11 20.97 53.07 23.74
CA THR A 11 20.41 53.62 22.49
C THR A 11 19.39 52.77 21.73
N ASN A 12 18.12 53.12 21.94
CA ASN A 12 17.06 52.98 20.93
C ASN A 12 17.35 53.95 19.77
N GLY A 13 17.59 53.39 18.58
CA GLY A 13 17.59 54.05 17.29
C GLY A 13 17.68 52.94 16.24
N SER A 14 16.86 52.85 15.21
CA SER A 14 15.98 53.83 14.59
C SER A 14 14.78 53.06 14.05
N TYR A 15 13.61 53.68 14.16
CA TYR A 15 12.34 53.25 13.62
C TYR A 15 12.49 52.83 12.15
N ASN A 16 12.14 51.58 11.83
CA ASN A 16 11.75 51.21 10.49
C ASN A 16 10.37 51.83 10.26
N ASP A 17 10.42 52.97 9.57
CA ASP A 17 9.35 53.56 8.79
C ASP A 17 8.86 52.55 7.73
N TYR A 18 7.69 52.80 7.16
CA TYR A 18 7.00 52.04 6.11
C TYR A 18 6.10 50.87 6.59
N MET A 19 5.05 51.25 7.31
CA MET A 19 3.71 50.64 7.14
C MET A 19 3.08 51.24 5.89
N GLU A 20 3.09 50.55 4.75
CA GLU A 20 2.12 50.78 3.67
C GLU A 20 1.70 49.45 3.01
N ASP A 21 0.38 49.35 2.86
CA ASP A 21 -0.49 48.37 2.21
C ASP A 21 -0.81 47.00 2.86
N PHE A 22 -2.06 46.95 3.29
CA PHE A 22 -2.86 45.82 3.75
C PHE A 22 -3.27 44.99 2.52
N ASP A 23 -2.79 43.76 2.41
CA ASP A 23 -3.51 42.73 1.68
C ASP A 23 -3.65 41.53 2.62
N ASP A 24 -4.91 41.17 2.88
CA ASP A 24 -5.38 40.32 3.97
C ASP A 24 -5.05 38.84 3.72
N GLN A 25 -3.76 38.49 3.65
CA GLN A 25 -3.31 37.11 3.48
C GLN A 25 -3.02 36.46 4.82
N VAL A 26 -4.05 35.82 5.37
CA VAL A 26 -3.92 34.79 6.39
C VAL A 26 -2.85 33.80 5.90
N TYR A 27 -1.67 33.80 6.52
CA TYR A 27 -0.73 32.69 6.39
C TYR A 27 -1.37 31.48 7.04
N VAL A 28 -2.18 30.76 6.26
CA VAL A 28 -2.60 29.41 6.61
C VAL A 28 -1.33 28.58 6.50
N PRO A 29 -0.77 28.03 7.60
CA PRO A 29 0.32 27.09 7.45
C PRO A 29 -0.30 25.92 6.72
N GLN A 30 0.04 25.76 5.44
CA GLN A 30 -0.33 24.61 4.64
C GLN A 30 0.28 23.42 5.37
N ARG A 31 -0.49 22.79 6.27
CA ARG A 31 -0.17 21.48 6.83
C ARG A 31 -0.28 20.52 5.66
N ALA A 32 0.74 20.52 4.82
CA ALA A 32 1.00 19.48 3.83
C ALA A 32 1.46 18.21 4.58
N SER A 33 0.64 17.74 5.52
CA SER A 33 0.48 16.32 5.68
C SER A 33 -0.49 15.89 4.58
N THR A 34 -0.02 15.93 3.33
CA THR A 34 -0.49 14.95 2.37
C THR A 34 0.02 13.62 2.91
N ARG A 35 -0.73 13.05 3.86
CA ARG A 35 -0.51 11.69 4.37
C ARG A 35 -0.51 10.81 3.13
N ARG A 36 0.68 10.56 2.55
CA ARG A 36 0.84 9.80 1.32
C ARG A 36 0.19 8.46 1.60
N ARG A 37 -0.98 8.23 1.03
CA ARG A 37 -1.64 6.93 1.16
C ARG A 37 -0.66 5.93 0.56
N PRO A 38 -0.31 4.86 1.29
CA PRO A 38 0.57 3.83 0.72
C PRO A 38 -0.10 3.27 -0.53
N GLY A 39 0.49 3.54 -1.69
CA GLY A 39 0.03 3.09 -2.99
C GLY A 39 0.81 1.84 -3.43
N VAL A 40 0.14 0.93 -4.12
CA VAL A 40 0.78 -0.25 -4.69
C VAL A 40 1.35 0.10 -6.07
N ASP A 41 2.65 -0.12 -6.23
CA ASP A 41 3.35 0.10 -7.50
C ASP A 41 3.48 -1.19 -8.30
N PHE A 42 2.67 -1.32 -9.36
CA PHE A 42 2.64 -2.49 -10.23
C PHE A 42 3.80 -2.51 -11.23
N THR A 43 4.54 -1.41 -11.41
CA THR A 43 5.72 -1.37 -12.27
C THR A 43 6.88 -2.21 -11.69
N LYS A 44 6.83 -2.55 -10.39
CA LYS A 44 7.82 -3.42 -9.75
C LYS A 44 7.58 -4.91 -10.00
N LEU A 45 6.41 -5.27 -10.52
CA LEU A 45 6.08 -6.67 -10.81
C LEU A 45 6.66 -7.11 -12.16
N THR A 46 7.04 -8.38 -12.27
CA THR A 46 7.46 -8.97 -13.54
C THR A 46 6.27 -9.15 -14.49
N LEU A 47 6.53 -9.21 -15.80
CA LEU A 47 5.49 -9.50 -16.80
C LEU A 47 4.79 -10.84 -16.51
N ALA A 48 5.52 -11.84 -16.03
CA ALA A 48 4.98 -13.15 -15.67
C ALA A 48 3.98 -13.05 -14.50
N SER A 49 4.29 -12.26 -13.47
CA SER A 49 3.38 -12.03 -12.33
C SER A 49 2.09 -11.33 -12.78
N LEU A 50 2.20 -10.34 -13.66
CA LEU A 50 1.02 -9.61 -14.18
C LEU A 50 0.15 -10.51 -15.06
N LYS A 51 0.74 -11.31 -15.95
CA LYS A 51 0.01 -12.32 -16.75
C LYS A 51 -0.67 -13.36 -15.87
N ARG A 52 -0.01 -13.81 -14.81
CA ARG A 52 -0.60 -14.73 -13.83
C ARG A 52 -1.81 -14.11 -13.13
N TYR A 53 -1.70 -12.86 -12.67
CA TYR A 53 -2.82 -12.14 -12.06
C TYR A 53 -4.01 -12.06 -13.03
N ARG A 54 -3.76 -11.62 -14.28
CA ARG A 54 -4.77 -11.58 -15.35
C ARG A 54 -5.48 -12.92 -15.54
N HIS A 55 -4.73 -14.01 -15.56
CA HIS A 55 -5.29 -15.34 -15.77
C HIS A 55 -6.13 -15.82 -14.58
N ILE A 56 -5.63 -15.67 -13.35
CA ILE A 56 -6.33 -16.12 -12.14
C ILE A 56 -7.66 -15.39 -11.96
N PHE A 57 -7.66 -14.07 -12.17
CA PHE A 57 -8.85 -13.23 -12.01
C PHE A 57 -9.66 -13.06 -13.30
N LYS A 58 -9.31 -13.79 -14.38
CA LYS A 58 -10.05 -13.82 -15.65
C LYS A 58 -10.34 -12.44 -16.24
N LEU A 59 -9.35 -11.54 -16.24
CA LEU A 59 -9.47 -10.20 -16.83
C LEU A 59 -9.39 -10.26 -18.37
N GLY A 60 -10.46 -10.75 -19.00
CA GLY A 60 -10.53 -10.96 -20.45
C GLY A 60 -10.50 -9.66 -21.28
N ASP A 61 -10.99 -8.56 -20.70
CA ASP A 61 -11.02 -7.21 -21.27
C ASP A 61 -9.64 -6.52 -21.27
N VAL A 62 -8.70 -7.01 -20.46
CA VAL A 62 -7.35 -6.42 -20.37
C VAL A 62 -6.46 -6.97 -21.48
N PRO A 63 -5.83 -6.12 -22.32
CA PRO A 63 -4.89 -6.56 -23.33
C PRO A 63 -3.66 -7.25 -22.70
N GLY A 64 -3.21 -8.36 -23.32
CA GLY A 64 -2.22 -9.28 -22.73
C GLY A 64 -0.81 -9.21 -23.33
N GLY A 65 -0.54 -8.19 -24.14
CA GLY A 65 0.70 -8.06 -24.93
C GLY A 65 1.91 -7.70 -24.06
N THR A 66 1.95 -6.46 -23.60
CA THR A 66 3.07 -5.88 -22.87
C THR A 66 2.76 -5.64 -21.39
N LYS A 67 3.76 -5.16 -20.63
CA LYS A 67 3.60 -4.86 -19.20
C LYS A 67 2.71 -3.63 -19.01
N GLU A 68 2.90 -2.66 -19.88
CA GLU A 68 2.23 -1.37 -19.93
C GLU A 68 0.73 -1.55 -20.23
N ASP A 69 0.38 -2.51 -21.09
CA ASP A 69 -1.00 -2.88 -21.40
C ASP A 69 -1.75 -3.49 -20.20
N LEU A 70 -1.04 -4.29 -19.40
CA LEU A 70 -1.62 -5.05 -18.30
C LEU A 70 -1.87 -4.19 -17.05
N ILE A 71 -0.98 -3.24 -16.77
CA ILE A 71 -0.96 -2.48 -15.51
C ILE A 71 -2.28 -1.73 -15.25
N PRO A 72 -2.82 -0.91 -16.18
CA PRO A 72 -4.03 -0.13 -15.91
C PRO A 72 -5.25 -1.00 -15.58
N GLY A 73 -5.40 -2.12 -16.29
CA GLY A 73 -6.48 -3.08 -16.06
C GLY A 73 -6.38 -3.76 -14.70
N ILE A 74 -5.17 -4.21 -14.35
CA ILE A 74 -4.88 -4.85 -13.06
C ILE A 74 -5.06 -3.85 -11.91
N GLN A 75 -4.59 -2.61 -12.05
CA GLN A 75 -4.76 -1.55 -11.05
C GLN A 75 -6.23 -1.29 -10.74
N ARG A 76 -7.05 -1.13 -11.79
CA ARG A 76 -8.50 -0.92 -11.65
C ARG A 76 -9.16 -2.07 -10.90
N HIS A 77 -8.87 -3.30 -11.30
CA HIS A 77 -9.44 -4.47 -10.66
C HIS A 77 -8.97 -4.64 -9.21
N PHE A 78 -7.68 -4.46 -8.94
CA PHE A 78 -7.10 -4.55 -7.60
C PHE A 78 -7.74 -3.54 -6.64
N ALA A 79 -7.96 -2.31 -7.08
CA ALA A 79 -8.61 -1.28 -6.28
C ALA A 79 -10.09 -1.59 -5.96
N GLN A 80 -10.75 -2.43 -6.76
CA GLN A 80 -12.13 -2.86 -6.59
C GLN A 80 -12.27 -4.20 -5.87
N GLN A 81 -11.15 -4.89 -5.56
CA GLN A 81 -11.20 -6.17 -4.86
C GLN A 81 -11.73 -5.98 -3.44
N VAL A 82 -12.78 -6.73 -3.13
CA VAL A 82 -13.29 -6.89 -1.76
C VAL A 82 -12.84 -8.26 -1.28
N VAL A 83 -12.29 -8.30 -0.07
CA VAL A 83 -11.81 -9.52 0.56
C VAL A 83 -12.36 -9.64 1.97
N ASP A 84 -12.58 -10.88 2.42
CA ASP A 84 -12.80 -11.16 3.83
C ASP A 84 -11.45 -11.19 4.54
N GLU A 85 -11.24 -10.25 5.46
CA GLU A 85 -9.97 -10.08 6.15
C GLU A 85 -9.58 -11.33 6.96
N GLN A 86 -10.55 -11.96 7.64
CA GLN A 86 -10.25 -13.11 8.50
C GLN A 86 -9.78 -14.30 7.66
N ASP A 87 -10.49 -14.61 6.59
CA ASP A 87 -10.15 -15.70 5.69
C ASP A 87 -8.78 -15.47 5.03
N ILE A 88 -8.50 -14.23 4.60
CA ILE A 88 -7.22 -13.90 3.97
C ILE A 88 -6.05 -14.03 4.96
N LEU A 89 -6.21 -13.56 6.20
CA LEU A 89 -5.14 -13.66 7.20
C LEU A 89 -4.86 -15.13 7.56
N ILE A 90 -5.90 -15.94 7.75
CA ILE A 90 -5.76 -17.37 8.05
C ILE A 90 -5.10 -18.10 6.87
N ALA A 91 -5.56 -17.87 5.64
CA ALA A 91 -4.98 -18.47 4.45
C ALA A 91 -3.51 -18.05 4.27
N PHE A 92 -3.20 -16.77 4.44
CA PHE A 92 -1.84 -16.26 4.33
C PHE A 92 -0.92 -16.91 5.37
N ALA A 93 -1.25 -16.85 6.66
CA ALA A 93 -0.42 -17.43 7.72
C ALA A 93 -0.21 -18.94 7.53
N SER A 94 -1.25 -19.66 7.09
CA SER A 94 -1.17 -21.10 6.81
C SER A 94 -0.23 -21.41 5.64
N THR A 95 -0.29 -20.62 4.57
CA THR A 95 0.58 -20.80 3.41
C THR A 95 2.05 -20.49 3.71
N VAL A 96 2.33 -19.42 4.46
CA VAL A 96 3.68 -19.06 4.89
C VAL A 96 4.25 -20.15 5.81
N ARG A 97 3.47 -20.64 6.77
CA ARG A 97 3.88 -21.74 7.65
C ARG A 97 4.22 -22.99 6.84
N ARG A 98 3.39 -23.36 5.87
CA ARG A 98 3.66 -24.49 4.97
C ARG A 98 4.97 -24.31 4.20
N GLN A 99 5.18 -23.14 3.61
CA GLN A 99 6.40 -22.83 2.86
C GLN A 99 7.66 -22.91 3.74
N SER A 100 7.59 -22.44 4.99
CA SER A 100 8.70 -22.53 5.93
C SER A 100 9.04 -23.99 6.28
N LEU A 101 8.05 -24.86 6.46
CA LEU A 101 8.28 -26.28 6.75
C LEU A 101 8.88 -27.01 5.55
N GLU A 102 8.43 -26.70 4.33
CA GLU A 102 9.00 -27.23 3.09
C GLU A 102 10.47 -26.80 2.92
N TYR A 103 10.80 -25.54 3.24
CA TYR A 103 12.17 -25.01 3.17
C TYR A 103 13.09 -25.63 4.24
N ASN A 104 12.57 -25.92 5.44
CA ASN A 104 13.32 -26.52 6.55
C ASN A 104 13.47 -28.05 6.42
N GLY A 105 13.15 -28.64 5.26
CA GLY A 105 13.35 -30.07 5.00
C GLY A 105 12.44 -30.99 5.81
N ILE A 106 11.37 -30.47 6.42
CA ILE A 106 10.35 -31.28 7.10
C ILE A 106 9.34 -31.73 6.04
N PRO A 107 9.37 -33.00 5.59
CA PRO A 107 8.45 -33.46 4.54
C PRO A 107 7.03 -33.45 5.10
N MET A 108 6.22 -32.51 4.62
CA MET A 108 4.78 -32.57 4.88
C MET A 108 4.20 -33.78 4.17
N VAL A 109 3.48 -34.63 4.93
CA VAL A 109 2.73 -35.76 4.39
C VAL A 109 1.80 -35.23 3.30
N LYS A 110 2.13 -35.53 2.04
CA LYS A 110 1.24 -35.27 0.91
C LYS A 110 -0.01 -36.11 1.16
N LYS A 111 -1.10 -35.47 1.60
CA LYS A 111 -2.41 -36.13 1.69
C LYS A 111 -2.65 -36.80 0.33
N PRO A 112 -2.91 -38.12 0.25
CA PRO A 112 -3.17 -38.75 -1.03
C PRO A 112 -4.35 -38.02 -1.67
N ARG A 113 -4.15 -37.51 -2.88
CA ARG A 113 -5.24 -37.02 -3.73
C ARG A 113 -6.01 -38.23 -4.22
N ASN A 114 -6.67 -38.95 -3.30
CA ASN A 114 -7.62 -39.99 -3.66
C ASN A 114 -8.81 -39.27 -4.29
N GLY A 115 -8.95 -39.47 -5.60
CA GLY A 115 -10.06 -38.95 -6.37
C GLY A 115 -11.38 -39.46 -5.83
N LEU A 116 -12.25 -38.54 -5.45
CA LEU A 116 -13.69 -38.76 -5.54
C LEU A 116 -14.08 -38.67 -7.02
N LYS A 117 -13.78 -39.75 -7.76
CA LYS A 117 -14.54 -40.09 -8.96
C LYS A 117 -15.79 -40.83 -8.48
N GLY A 118 -16.96 -40.34 -8.85
CA GLY A 118 -18.22 -41.10 -8.76
C GLY A 118 -19.13 -40.68 -7.61
N VAL A 119 -19.90 -39.61 -7.83
CA VAL A 119 -21.31 -39.66 -7.44
C VAL A 119 -22.10 -39.88 -8.73
N ALA A 120 -22.57 -41.11 -8.89
CA ALA A 120 -23.45 -41.50 -9.97
C ALA A 120 -24.69 -40.59 -9.98
N LYS A 121 -24.97 -39.95 -11.12
CA LYS A 121 -26.31 -39.42 -11.36
C LYS A 121 -27.23 -40.63 -11.58
N VAL A 122 -28.02 -40.94 -10.56
CA VAL A 122 -29.19 -41.82 -10.69
C VAL A 122 -30.18 -41.10 -11.60
N VAL A 123 -30.46 -41.76 -12.73
CA VAL A 123 -31.55 -41.45 -13.64
C VAL A 123 -32.88 -41.64 -12.89
N ARG A 124 -33.77 -40.65 -12.99
CA ARG A 124 -35.21 -40.84 -12.91
C ARG A 124 -35.83 -40.07 -14.06
#